data_AF-A0A146CJ25-F1
#
_entry.id   AF-A0A146CJ25-F1
#
_cell.length_a   1.000
_cell.length_b   1.000
_cell.length_c   1.000
_cell.angle_alpha   90.00
_cell.angle_beta   90.00
_cell.angle_gamma   90.00
#
_symmetry.space_group_name_H-M   'P 1'
#
loop_
_entity.id
_entity.type
_entity.pdbx_description
1 polymer ?
#
loop_
_entity_poly.entity_id
_entity_poly.type
_entity_poly.pdbx_seq_one_letter_code
_entity_poly.pdbx_strand_id
1 'polypeptide(L)'
;MMKFVLFGMIVTLFSLIGSIRGDDGNYPTNAYGNRYYCTVLGENEYCRKICKLHGVQYGYCYNSRCWCEKLPDKDVTIWNAVKNHCKNTVLYANGK
;
A
#
# COMPACT_ATOMS: atom_id res chain seq x y z
N MET A 1 -10.00 -23.56 -34.52
CA MET A 1 -10.46 -22.22 -34.09
C MET A 1 -10.70 -22.12 -32.58
N MET A 2 -11.57 -22.94 -31.97
CA MET A 2 -11.88 -22.86 -30.52
C MET A 2 -10.65 -23.02 -29.58
N LYS A 3 -9.66 -23.84 -29.97
CA LYS A 3 -8.45 -24.07 -29.16
C LYS A 3 -7.52 -22.84 -29.04
N PHE A 4 -7.46 -21.99 -30.06
CA PHE A 4 -6.64 -20.76 -30.02
C PHE A 4 -7.31 -19.65 -29.19
N VAL A 5 -8.65 -19.64 -29.15
CA VAL A 5 -9.44 -18.72 -28.30
C VAL A 5 -9.26 -19.06 -26.82
N LEU A 6 -9.31 -20.35 -26.47
CA LEU A 6 -9.04 -20.83 -25.11
C LEU A 6 -7.62 -20.50 -24.64
N PHE A 7 -6.62 -20.68 -25.51
CA PHE A 7 -5.23 -20.32 -25.19
C PHE A 7 -5.07 -18.81 -24.97
N GLY A 8 -5.73 -17.98 -25.79
CA GLY A 8 -5.76 -16.52 -25.62
C GLY A 8 -6.39 -16.06 -24.29
N MET A 9 -7.52 -16.65 -23.88
CA MET A 9 -8.16 -16.35 -22.58
C MET A 9 -7.28 -16.73 -21.38
N ILE A 10 -6.57 -17.86 -21.47
CA ILE A 10 -5.67 -18.28 -20.38
C ILE A 10 -4.52 -17.28 -20.22
N VAL A 11 -3.92 -16.83 -21.33
CA VAL A 11 -2.82 -15.85 -21.30
C VAL A 11 -3.29 -14.49 -20.76
N THR A 12 -4.50 -14.02 -21.09
CA THR A 12 -5.03 -12.77 -20.52
C THR A 12 -5.34 -12.90 -19.02
N LEU A 13 -5.82 -14.06 -18.56
CA LEU A 13 -6.03 -14.33 -17.14
C LEU A 13 -4.70 -14.33 -16.37
N PHE A 14 -3.62 -14.93 -16.91
CA PHE A 14 -2.30 -14.91 -16.26
C PHE A 14 -1.62 -13.53 -16.29
N SER A 15 -1.89 -12.71 -17.31
CA SER A 15 -1.39 -11.33 -17.39
C SER A 15 -1.95 -10.44 -16.28
N LEU A 16 -3.16 -10.73 -15.78
CA LEU A 16 -3.76 -10.05 -14.62
C LEU A 16 -3.14 -10.46 -13.28
N ILE A 17 -2.44 -11.60 -13.22
CA ILE A 17 -1.72 -12.06 -12.03
C ILE A 17 -0.36 -11.35 -11.89
N GLY A 18 0.12 -10.71 -12.97
CA GLY A 18 1.42 -10.03 -13.03
C GLY A 18 1.53 -8.70 -12.28
N SER A 19 0.48 -8.22 -11.59
CA SER A 19 0.52 -6.97 -10.80
C SER A 19 0.74 -7.16 -9.29
N ILE A 20 1.07 -8.37 -8.82
CA ILE A 20 1.17 -8.63 -7.37
C ILE A 20 2.49 -8.11 -6.76
N ARG A 21 3.48 -7.76 -7.59
CA ARG A 21 4.78 -7.25 -7.14
C ARG A 21 5.25 -6.09 -8.03
N GLY A 22 4.49 -5.00 -8.00
CA GLY A 22 5.06 -3.70 -8.33
C GLY A 22 6.11 -3.34 -7.28
N ASP A 23 7.06 -2.50 -7.66
CA ASP A 23 8.12 -1.87 -6.86
C ASP A 23 7.55 -0.96 -5.74
N ASP A 24 6.62 -1.51 -4.95
CA ASP A 24 5.53 -0.80 -4.28
C ASP A 24 5.77 -0.63 -2.77
N GLY A 25 6.91 -1.11 -2.25
CA GLY A 25 7.17 -1.20 -0.82
C GLY A 25 7.05 0.13 -0.08
N ASN A 26 7.22 1.26 -0.79
CA ASN A 26 7.12 2.61 -0.20
C ASN A 26 5.75 3.29 -0.42
N TYR A 27 4.78 2.65 -1.07
CA TYR A 27 3.43 3.21 -1.22
C TYR A 27 2.46 2.55 -0.24
N PRO A 28 2.17 3.17 0.92
CA PRO A 28 1.20 2.64 1.85
C PRO A 28 -0.21 2.59 1.24
N THR A 29 -1.03 1.67 1.73
CA THR A 29 -2.42 1.51 1.33
C THR A 29 -3.38 1.75 2.48
N ASN A 30 -4.52 2.35 2.15
CA ASN A 30 -5.62 2.60 3.10
C ASN A 30 -6.43 1.33 3.38
N ALA A 31 -7.51 1.47 4.15
CA ALA A 31 -8.35 0.35 4.57
C ALA A 31 -8.96 -0.45 3.40
N TYR A 32 -9.02 0.14 2.21
CA TYR A 32 -9.58 -0.44 0.99
C TYR A 32 -8.49 -0.94 0.02
N GLY A 33 -7.22 -0.95 0.42
CA GLY A 33 -6.10 -1.35 -0.43
C GLY A 33 -5.67 -0.29 -1.45
N ASN A 34 -6.24 0.93 -1.39
CA ASN A 34 -5.88 2.02 -2.30
C ASN A 34 -4.69 2.81 -1.77
N ARG A 35 -3.78 3.22 -2.66
CA ARG A 35 -2.69 4.14 -2.31
C ARG A 35 -3.24 5.52 -1.97
N TYR A 36 -2.62 6.21 -1.01
CA TYR A 36 -3.05 7.55 -0.62
C TYR A 36 -2.67 8.57 -1.70
N TYR A 37 -3.68 9.23 -2.26
CA TYR A 37 -3.50 10.27 -3.28
C TYR A 37 -3.01 11.59 -2.66
N CYS A 38 -2.19 12.33 -3.40
CA CYS A 38 -1.74 13.67 -3.05
C CYS A 38 -1.60 14.54 -4.31
N THR A 39 -1.82 15.85 -4.15
CA THR A 39 -1.88 16.81 -5.27
C THR A 39 -0.58 17.61 -5.45
N VAL A 40 0.06 18.02 -4.36
CA VAL A 40 1.30 18.80 -4.37
C VAL A 40 2.49 17.85 -4.24
N LEU A 41 3.27 17.71 -5.32
CA LEU A 41 4.48 16.89 -5.38
C LEU A 41 5.57 17.40 -4.42
N GLY A 42 6.43 16.49 -3.96
CA GLY A 42 7.48 16.80 -2.99
C GLY A 42 6.95 16.88 -1.56
N GLU A 43 7.47 17.81 -0.77
CA GLU A 43 7.09 17.95 0.64
C GLU A 43 5.58 18.07 0.83
N ASN A 44 5.02 17.16 1.64
CA ASN A 44 3.58 17.07 1.81
C ASN A 44 3.25 16.62 3.23
N GLU A 45 2.60 17.50 4.01
CA GLU A 45 2.28 17.23 5.41
C GLU A 45 1.31 16.05 5.56
N TYR A 46 0.36 15.90 4.64
CA TYR A 46 -0.55 14.76 4.63
C TYR A 46 0.22 13.45 4.46
N CYS A 47 1.14 13.37 3.48
CA CYS A 47 1.97 12.17 3.32
C CYS A 47 2.88 11.90 4.52
N ARG A 48 3.46 12.93 5.15
CA ARG A 48 4.21 12.77 6.41
C ARG A 48 3.36 12.14 7.52
N LYS A 49 2.11 12.57 7.67
CA LYS A 49 1.17 12.00 8.66
C LYS A 49 0.83 10.55 8.34
N ILE A 50 0.52 10.24 7.08
CA ILE A 50 0.26 8.87 6.63
C ILE A 50 1.46 7.97 6.92
N CYS A 51 2.67 8.37 6.55
CA CYS A 51 3.85 7.53 6.75
C CYS A 51 4.15 7.26 8.23
N LYS A 52 3.88 8.24 9.11
CA LYS A 52 3.96 8.04 10.57
C LYS A 52 2.96 7.01 11.08
N LEU A 53 1.73 6.98 10.54
CA LEU A 53 0.75 5.93 10.86
C LEU A 53 1.25 4.55 10.42
N HIS A 54 1.99 4.50 9.31
CA HIS A 54 2.63 3.29 8.81
C HIS A 54 3.99 2.96 9.47
N GLY A 55 4.35 3.68 10.55
CA GLY A 55 5.51 3.36 11.38
C GLY A 55 6.84 3.95 10.91
N VAL A 56 6.86 4.79 9.87
CA VAL A 56 8.10 5.45 9.38
C VAL A 56 8.02 6.98 9.50
N GLN A 57 9.18 7.61 9.65
CA GLN A 57 9.24 9.02 10.06
C GLN A 57 8.96 10.01 8.93
N TYR A 58 9.33 9.64 7.70
CA TYR A 58 9.33 10.56 6.57
C TYR A 58 8.54 10.02 5.39
N GLY A 59 7.88 10.95 4.72
CA GLY A 59 7.20 10.71 3.48
C GLY A 59 6.79 11.99 2.79
N TYR A 60 6.56 11.86 1.49
CA TYR A 60 6.34 12.98 0.59
C TYR A 60 5.42 12.54 -0.55
N CYS A 61 4.97 13.48 -1.36
CA CYS A 61 4.14 13.19 -2.51
C CYS A 61 5.00 12.87 -3.74
N TYR A 62 4.89 11.65 -4.25
CA TYR A 62 5.62 11.17 -5.42
C TYR A 62 4.66 10.47 -6.37
N ASN A 63 4.69 10.85 -7.66
CA ASN A 63 3.77 10.31 -8.67
C ASN A 63 2.28 10.37 -8.24
N SER A 64 1.90 11.51 -7.66
CA SER A 64 0.57 11.81 -7.10
C SER A 64 0.09 10.85 -6.01
N ARG A 65 1.02 10.16 -5.35
CA ARG A 65 0.75 9.22 -4.25
C ARG A 65 1.73 9.46 -3.12
N CYS A 66 1.32 9.15 -1.89
CA CYS A 66 2.24 9.22 -0.77
C CYS A 66 3.31 8.14 -0.88
N TRP A 67 4.56 8.56 -0.79
CA TRP A 67 5.74 7.72 -0.73
C TRP A 67 6.32 7.82 0.68
N CYS A 68 6.51 6.68 1.34
CA CYS A 68 7.03 6.56 2.68
C CYS A 68 8.39 5.90 2.65
N GLU A 69 9.43 6.63 3.02
CA GLU A 69 10.78 6.08 2.96
C GLU A 69 11.00 4.95 3.96
N LYS A 70 11.63 3.88 3.49
CA LYS A 70 12.00 2.71 4.31
C LYS A 70 10.77 2.04 4.94
N LEU A 71 9.62 2.11 4.28
CA LEU A 71 8.40 1.43 4.70
C LEU A 71 8.63 -0.09 4.62
N PRO A 72 8.61 -0.82 5.73
CA PRO A 72 8.77 -2.28 5.69
C PRO A 72 7.50 -2.92 5.12
N ASP A 73 7.64 -4.00 4.36
CA ASP A 73 6.52 -4.73 3.72
C ASP A 73 5.40 -5.11 4.69
N LYS A 74 5.76 -5.45 5.93
CA LYS A 74 4.81 -5.82 6.97
C LYS A 74 3.85 -4.70 7.36
N ASP A 75 4.18 -3.44 7.05
CA ASP A 75 3.42 -2.24 7.44
C ASP A 75 2.82 -1.51 6.24
N VAL A 76 2.86 -2.08 5.02
CA VAL A 76 2.29 -1.44 3.82
C VAL A 76 0.78 -1.21 3.94
N THR A 77 0.04 -2.16 4.53
CA THR A 77 -1.40 -2.01 4.75
C THR A 77 -1.67 -1.29 6.06
N ILE A 78 -2.68 -0.39 6.07
CA ILE A 78 -3.02 0.34 7.30
C ILE A 78 -3.44 -0.61 8.42
N TRP A 79 -4.07 -1.74 8.10
CA TRP A 79 -4.48 -2.74 9.08
C TRP A 79 -3.28 -3.36 9.81
N ASN A 80 -2.23 -3.72 9.06
CA ASN A 80 -1.02 -4.26 9.66
C ASN A 80 -0.23 -3.18 10.40
N ALA A 81 -0.11 -1.99 9.82
CA ALA A 81 0.56 -0.86 10.45
C ALA A 81 -0.09 -0.49 11.80
N VAL A 82 -1.41 -0.31 11.84
CA VAL A 82 -2.14 -0.02 13.08
C VAL A 82 -1.97 -1.15 14.09
N LYS A 83 -2.08 -2.41 13.65
CA LYS A 83 -1.79 -3.55 14.51
C LYS A 83 -0.36 -3.46 15.06
N ASN A 84 0.64 -3.10 14.25
CA ASN A 84 2.06 -3.10 14.59
C ASN A 84 2.54 -1.93 15.44
N HIS A 85 1.97 -0.74 15.23
CA HIS A 85 2.51 0.51 15.78
C HIS A 85 1.54 1.24 16.69
N CYS A 86 0.24 0.90 16.69
CA CYS A 86 -0.76 1.59 17.49
C CYS A 86 -1.24 0.71 18.65
N LYS A 87 -1.39 1.31 19.83
CA LYS A 87 -2.13 0.70 20.94
C LYS A 87 -3.62 0.95 20.71
N ASN A 88 -4.39 -0.09 20.44
CA ASN A 88 -5.84 0.00 20.36
C ASN A 88 -6.47 -0.99 21.33
N THR A 89 -6.91 -0.50 22.49
CA THR A 89 -7.52 -1.31 23.56
C THR A 89 -8.96 -1.73 23.24
N VAL A 90 -9.56 -1.24 22.15
CA VAL A 90 -10.92 -1.61 21.70
C VAL A 90 -10.86 -2.80 20.74
N LEU A 91 -9.92 -2.78 19.79
CA LEU A 91 -9.71 -3.88 18.84
C LEU A 91 -8.75 -4.95 19.37
N TYR A 92 -7.84 -4.58 20.28
CA TYR A 92 -6.86 -5.45 20.90
C TYR A 92 -6.88 -5.23 22.42
N ALA A 93 -7.86 -5.85 23.11
CA ALA A 93 -8.18 -5.60 24.53
C ALA A 93 -7.00 -5.79 25.51
N ASN A 94 -6.01 -6.60 25.15
CA ASN A 94 -4.82 -6.82 25.98
C ASN A 94 -3.62 -5.96 25.54
N GLY A 95 -3.84 -4.96 24.69
CA GLY A 95 -2.77 -4.29 23.98
C GLY A 95 -1.97 -5.25 23.10
N LYS A 96 -0.88 -4.76 22.55
CA LYS A 96 0.25 -5.61 22.17
C LYS A 96 1.23 -5.66 23.31
#